data_AF-A0A9P0GXJ8-F1
#
_entry.id   AF-A0A9P0GXJ8-F1
#
_cell.length_a   1.000
_cell.length_b   1.000
_cell.length_c   1.000
_cell.angle_alpha   90.00
_cell.angle_beta   90.00
_cell.angle_gamma   90.00
#
_symmetry.space_group_name_H-M   'P 1'
#
loop_
_entity.id
_entity.type
_entity.pdbx_description
1 polymer ?
#
loop_
_entity_poly.entity_id
_entity_poly.type
_entity_poly.pdbx_seq_one_letter_code
_entity_poly.pdbx_strand_id
1 'polypeptide(L)'
;MILSKAEEGEMVISLKDWRKALKTPPSYRVGKNAQKYQIQLLGIVTGISLLLLYFFYSTEEVSTISSDHQFSNGSSGGYQSLVQPFNYDSTYPLTKPVHMQDTIHYKIGLVSDMDHSSKSKLESNTWISYYLQGTLVWNPNVKTVNVFFDKNNYKTLKTKFSHNSRGMELSELVTFNGKLLSFDDRTGLVFIIEDDNAYPWLLLTDGDGKTNKGFKAEWATVKNGYLYVGSMGKEWTSPQGELVNFNPMWVKRISANGEIVSLDWKENYKSLRSELQIYFPGYMLHESGVWSGIHKKWFFLPRRMSHERYNEEKDEEMGTNVLLSCDEEFKTFEVIHIGEVLPTHGFSSFKFIPGTNDEVIVALKTEEFHGRIATYITAFTIHGIVLLNETKIDDIKYEGFEFI
;
A
#
# COMPACT_ATOMS: atom_id res chain seq x y z
N MET A 1 -31.29 -38.72 -43.92
CA MET A 1 -29.95 -39.28 -44.19
C MET A 1 -29.07 -38.87 -43.02
N ILE A 2 -29.10 -39.59 -41.90
CA ILE A 2 -28.35 -40.84 -41.65
C ILE A 2 -26.86 -40.59 -41.83
N LEU A 3 -26.26 -39.91 -40.84
CA LEU A 3 -24.85 -40.05 -40.52
C LEU A 3 -24.64 -41.45 -39.92
N SER A 4 -23.57 -42.10 -40.35
CA SER A 4 -23.34 -43.53 -40.20
C SER A 4 -23.00 -43.92 -38.75
N LYS A 5 -23.55 -45.05 -38.31
CA LYS A 5 -23.30 -45.69 -37.00
C LYS A 5 -21.84 -46.14 -36.76
N ALA A 6 -20.88 -45.71 -37.58
CA ALA A 6 -19.48 -46.11 -37.48
C ALA A 6 -18.69 -45.20 -36.52
N GLU A 7 -18.99 -43.90 -36.46
CA GLU A 7 -18.20 -42.95 -35.65
C GLU A 7 -18.54 -42.99 -34.15
N GLU A 8 -19.76 -43.41 -33.77
CA GLU A 8 -20.11 -43.65 -32.36
C GLU A 8 -19.46 -44.92 -31.78
N GLY A 9 -19.07 -45.88 -32.63
CA GLY A 9 -18.44 -47.14 -32.21
C GLY A 9 -16.96 -46.99 -31.85
N GLU A 10 -16.21 -46.17 -32.60
CA GLU A 10 -14.77 -45.99 -32.38
C GLU A 10 -14.45 -45.15 -31.13
N MET A 11 -15.23 -44.12 -30.83
CA MET A 11 -15.02 -43.31 -29.61
C MET A 11 -15.34 -44.06 -28.31
N VAL A 12 -16.28 -45.02 -28.34
CA VAL A 12 -16.67 -45.80 -27.15
C VAL A 12 -15.69 -46.94 -26.85
N ILE A 13 -14.95 -47.44 -27.85
CA ILE A 13 -13.93 -48.48 -27.68
C ILE A 13 -12.62 -47.89 -27.12
N SER A 14 -12.26 -46.65 -27.47
CA SER A 14 -11.05 -45.97 -26.96
C SER A 14 -11.07 -45.70 -25.44
N LEU A 15 -12.24 -45.36 -24.86
CA LEU A 15 -12.35 -45.01 -23.44
C LEU A 15 -12.39 -46.21 -22.48
N LYS A 16 -12.81 -47.40 -22.95
CA LYS A 16 -12.87 -48.61 -22.12
C LYS A 16 -11.50 -49.27 -21.94
N ASP A 17 -10.61 -49.19 -22.94
CA ASP A 17 -9.28 -49.78 -22.87
C ASP A 17 -8.31 -48.99 -21.97
N TRP A 18 -8.43 -47.67 -21.89
CA TRP A 18 -7.60 -46.85 -20.99
C TRP A 18 -7.88 -47.14 -19.51
N ARG A 19 -9.15 -47.41 -19.16
CA ARG A 19 -9.54 -47.79 -17.79
C ARG A 19 -9.02 -49.17 -17.38
N LYS A 20 -8.69 -50.04 -18.34
CA LYS A 20 -8.11 -51.37 -18.09
C LYS A 20 -6.58 -51.27 -17.92
N ALA A 21 -5.93 -50.36 -18.65
CA ALA A 21 -4.49 -50.10 -18.53
C ALA A 21 -4.08 -49.48 -17.17
N LEU A 22 -4.98 -48.76 -16.50
CA LEU A 22 -4.73 -48.13 -15.18
C LEU A 22 -4.92 -49.06 -13.97
N LYS A 23 -5.40 -50.30 -14.16
CA LYS A 23 -5.73 -51.22 -13.04
C LYS A 23 -4.80 -52.42 -12.87
N THR A 24 -3.75 -52.54 -13.68
CA THR A 24 -2.74 -53.59 -13.53
C THR A 24 -1.37 -52.97 -13.33
N PRO A 25 -0.76 -53.03 -12.13
CA PRO A 25 0.62 -52.64 -11.97
C PRO A 25 1.52 -53.59 -12.79
N PRO A 26 2.53 -53.09 -13.52
CA PRO A 26 3.45 -53.95 -14.24
C PRO A 26 4.26 -54.77 -13.24
N SER A 27 4.15 -56.10 -13.32
CA SER A 27 4.98 -57.02 -12.56
C SER A 27 6.41 -56.98 -13.11
N TYR A 28 7.27 -56.11 -12.57
CA TYR A 28 8.70 -56.13 -12.87
C TYR A 28 9.40 -57.14 -11.95
N ARG A 29 10.14 -58.07 -12.54
CA ARG A 29 10.91 -59.08 -11.83
C ARG A 29 12.30 -58.51 -11.58
N VAL A 30 12.59 -58.10 -10.34
CA VAL A 30 13.92 -57.58 -9.97
C VAL A 30 14.94 -58.70 -10.07
N GLY A 31 15.78 -58.67 -11.09
CA GLY A 31 16.93 -59.56 -11.20
C GLY A 31 17.96 -59.24 -10.10
N LYS A 32 18.61 -60.26 -9.55
CA LYS A 32 19.64 -60.18 -8.47
C LYS A 32 20.82 -59.23 -8.76
N ASN A 33 20.90 -58.62 -9.94
CA ASN A 33 21.91 -57.62 -10.31
C ASN A 33 21.52 -56.18 -9.94
N ALA A 34 20.25 -55.87 -9.65
CA ALA A 34 19.83 -54.53 -9.22
C ALA A 34 20.41 -54.13 -7.85
N GLN A 35 20.66 -55.11 -6.99
CA GLN A 35 21.14 -54.91 -5.62
C GLN A 35 22.61 -54.42 -5.57
N LYS A 36 23.45 -54.78 -6.56
CA LYS A 36 24.85 -54.31 -6.63
C LYS A 36 24.94 -52.85 -7.06
N TYR A 37 24.10 -52.40 -8.00
CA TYR A 37 24.07 -51.00 -8.44
C TYR A 37 23.51 -50.06 -7.36
N GLN A 38 22.54 -50.51 -6.55
CA GLN A 38 22.04 -49.73 -5.42
C GLN A 38 23.09 -49.45 -4.34
N ILE A 39 23.97 -50.42 -4.03
CA ILE A 39 25.02 -50.23 -3.01
C ILE A 39 26.08 -49.24 -3.50
N GLN A 40 26.45 -49.30 -4.80
CA GLN A 40 27.39 -48.36 -5.39
C GLN A 40 26.83 -46.93 -5.43
N LEU A 41 25.55 -46.77 -5.81
CA LEU A 41 24.88 -45.47 -5.79
C LEU A 41 24.75 -44.91 -4.38
N LEU A 42 24.43 -45.76 -3.40
CA LEU A 42 24.37 -45.36 -1.99
C LEU A 42 25.74 -44.88 -1.48
N GLY A 43 26.83 -45.56 -1.86
CA GLY A 43 28.20 -45.15 -1.55
C GLY A 43 28.60 -43.81 -2.15
N ILE A 44 28.21 -43.54 -3.40
CA ILE A 44 28.46 -42.24 -4.06
C ILE A 44 27.67 -41.12 -3.38
N VAL A 45 26.39 -41.34 -3.10
CA VAL A 45 25.54 -40.33 -2.43
C VAL A 45 26.02 -40.05 -1.01
N THR A 46 26.39 -41.08 -0.24
CA THR A 46 26.96 -40.87 1.11
C THR A 46 28.31 -40.15 1.05
N GLY A 47 29.17 -40.46 0.08
CA GLY A 47 30.42 -39.75 -0.15
C GLY A 47 30.22 -38.26 -0.43
N ILE A 48 29.30 -37.92 -1.33
CA ILE A 48 28.97 -36.51 -1.66
C ILE A 48 28.37 -35.79 -0.45
N SER A 49 27.45 -36.43 0.29
CA SER A 49 26.86 -35.84 1.49
C SER A 49 27.88 -35.57 2.59
N LEU A 50 28.85 -36.48 2.80
CA LEU A 50 29.94 -36.27 3.77
C LEU A 50 30.90 -35.15 3.32
N LEU A 51 31.14 -35.02 2.03
CA LEU A 51 31.97 -33.93 1.47
C LEU A 51 31.29 -32.58 1.64
N LEU A 52 29.97 -32.50 1.42
CA LEU A 52 29.16 -31.31 1.68
C LEU A 52 29.14 -30.99 3.18
N LEU A 53 28.93 -31.98 4.05
CA LEU A 53 29.00 -31.79 5.50
C LEU A 53 30.37 -31.27 5.94
N TYR A 54 31.46 -31.82 5.41
CA TYR A 54 32.81 -31.32 5.69
C TYR A 54 32.99 -29.87 5.21
N PHE A 55 32.46 -29.51 4.03
CA PHE A 55 32.49 -28.13 3.53
C PHE A 55 31.67 -27.16 4.39
N PHE A 56 30.52 -27.59 4.90
CA PHE A 56 29.72 -26.79 5.85
C PHE A 56 30.40 -26.67 7.22
N TYR A 57 31.07 -27.73 7.69
CA TYR A 57 31.76 -27.70 8.99
C TYR A 57 33.11 -26.98 8.95
N SER A 58 33.76 -26.94 7.78
CA SER A 58 35.03 -26.21 7.59
C SER A 58 34.85 -24.73 7.26
N THR A 59 33.61 -24.30 6.95
CA THR A 59 33.28 -22.89 6.71
C THR A 59 32.71 -22.18 7.95
N GLU A 60 32.55 -22.87 9.09
CA GLU A 60 32.29 -22.23 10.39
C GLU A 60 33.59 -21.74 11.04
N GLU A 61 34.09 -20.58 10.60
CA GLU A 61 34.83 -19.70 11.50
C GLU A 61 33.84 -19.08 12.51
N VAL A 62 33.85 -19.67 13.70
CA VAL A 62 33.54 -19.11 15.03
C VAL A 62 32.93 -17.69 15.03
N SER A 63 31.60 -17.63 15.11
CA SER A 63 30.92 -16.54 15.82
C SER A 63 30.30 -17.13 17.08
N THR A 64 31.00 -16.99 18.20
CA THR A 64 30.52 -17.38 19.53
C THR A 64 29.25 -16.60 19.87
N ILE A 65 28.10 -17.27 19.76
CA ILE A 65 26.83 -16.82 20.36
C ILE A 65 26.84 -17.28 21.81
N SER A 66 27.20 -16.37 22.72
CA SER A 66 26.88 -16.50 24.14
C SER A 66 25.43 -16.11 24.35
N SER A 67 24.59 -17.12 24.54
CA SER A 67 23.23 -16.99 25.03
C SER A 67 23.28 -16.65 26.52
N ASP A 68 22.97 -15.41 26.89
CA ASP A 68 22.58 -15.11 28.27
C ASP A 68 21.28 -14.31 28.27
N HIS A 69 20.21 -15.02 28.61
CA HIS A 69 18.93 -14.43 28.98
C HIS A 69 19.05 -13.90 30.40
N GLN A 70 19.21 -12.59 30.58
CA GLN A 70 18.84 -11.94 31.83
C GLN A 70 18.54 -10.44 31.63
N PHE A 71 17.44 -10.02 32.26
CA PHE A 71 16.92 -8.67 32.37
C PHE A 71 17.98 -7.67 32.89
N SER A 72 18.11 -6.49 32.27
CA SER A 72 17.98 -5.16 32.91
C SER A 72 18.57 -4.01 32.06
N ASN A 73 17.95 -2.84 32.26
CA ASN A 73 18.27 -1.49 31.79
C ASN A 73 19.74 -1.17 31.44
N GLY A 74 19.93 -0.43 30.35
CA GLY A 74 21.19 0.27 30.11
C GLY A 74 21.29 0.87 28.70
N SER A 75 21.14 2.18 28.65
CA SER A 75 21.44 3.07 27.52
C SER A 75 22.85 2.88 26.92
N SER A 76 22.93 2.75 25.60
CA SER A 76 24.07 3.24 24.81
C SER A 76 23.71 3.28 23.33
N GLY A 77 23.81 4.46 22.74
CA GLY A 77 23.59 4.70 21.31
C GLY A 77 24.58 3.93 20.45
N GLY A 78 24.05 3.30 19.41
CA GLY A 78 24.81 2.77 18.29
C GLY A 78 24.10 3.20 17.02
N TYR A 79 24.66 4.20 16.35
CA TYR A 79 24.27 4.60 15.00
C TYR A 79 24.41 3.39 14.08
N GLN A 80 23.30 2.75 13.73
CA GLN A 80 23.28 1.85 12.59
C GLN A 80 23.39 2.70 11.33
N SER A 81 24.54 2.59 10.68
CA SER A 81 24.77 3.10 9.33
C SER A 81 23.64 2.63 8.41
N LEU A 82 22.84 3.59 7.91
CA LEU A 82 21.83 3.39 6.88
C LEU A 82 22.54 3.02 5.57
N VAL A 83 22.87 1.74 5.40
CA VAL A 83 23.30 1.22 4.10
C VAL A 83 22.06 1.28 3.20
N GLN A 84 21.96 2.35 2.41
CA GLN A 84 21.04 2.43 1.29
C GLN A 84 21.20 1.15 0.45
N PRO A 85 20.11 0.50 0.00
CA PRO A 85 20.23 -0.63 -0.92
C PRO A 85 21.09 -0.17 -2.10
N PHE A 86 22.10 -0.95 -2.49
CA PHE A 86 23.12 -0.57 -3.48
C PHE A 86 22.58 -0.11 -4.85
N ASN A 87 21.25 -0.17 -5.10
CA ASN A 87 20.55 0.28 -6.32
C ASN A 87 19.18 0.96 -6.05
N TYR A 88 19.02 1.81 -5.03
CA TYR A 88 17.78 2.59 -4.83
C TYR A 88 17.76 3.86 -5.70
N ASP A 89 16.74 4.03 -6.54
CA ASP A 89 16.51 5.27 -7.30
C ASP A 89 15.72 6.28 -6.45
N SER A 90 16.41 7.31 -6.01
CA SER A 90 15.84 8.39 -5.19
C SER A 90 15.27 9.56 -6.01
N THR A 91 15.05 9.40 -7.31
CA THR A 91 14.48 10.45 -8.17
C THR A 91 13.09 10.85 -7.67
N TYR A 92 12.95 12.10 -7.26
CA TYR A 92 11.70 12.69 -6.82
C TYR A 92 11.72 14.23 -6.98
N PRO A 93 10.67 14.84 -7.56
CA PRO A 93 9.59 14.21 -8.35
C PRO A 93 10.10 13.46 -9.59
N LEU A 94 9.26 12.63 -10.21
CA LEU A 94 9.64 11.88 -11.42
C LEU A 94 9.89 12.81 -12.62
N THR A 95 9.11 13.89 -12.74
CA THR A 95 9.31 14.96 -13.71
C THR A 95 10.06 16.12 -13.05
N LYS A 96 11.17 16.55 -13.65
CA LYS A 96 11.94 17.68 -13.13
C LYS A 96 11.07 18.95 -13.05
N PRO A 97 11.01 19.62 -11.88
CA PRO A 97 10.30 20.88 -11.75
C PRO A 97 10.84 21.95 -12.71
N VAL A 98 9.96 22.80 -13.24
CA VAL A 98 10.31 23.88 -14.16
C VAL A 98 10.29 25.21 -13.43
N HIS A 99 11.43 25.89 -13.39
CA HIS A 99 11.55 27.23 -12.81
C HIS A 99 11.19 28.29 -13.85
N MET A 100 10.23 29.16 -13.53
CA MET A 100 9.79 30.27 -14.36
C MET A 100 9.70 31.54 -13.53
N GLN A 101 10.64 32.48 -13.73
CA GLN A 101 10.75 33.71 -12.94
C GLN A 101 10.75 33.38 -11.42
N ASP A 102 9.76 33.87 -10.68
CA ASP A 102 9.59 33.67 -9.24
C ASP A 102 8.71 32.46 -8.89
N THR A 103 8.42 31.58 -9.86
CA THR A 103 7.53 30.43 -9.66
C THR A 103 8.20 29.11 -10.02
N ILE A 104 7.79 28.05 -9.34
CA ILE A 104 8.21 26.68 -9.59
C ILE A 104 6.98 25.87 -9.99
N HIS A 105 7.07 25.21 -11.13
CA HIS A 105 5.98 24.43 -11.73
C HIS A 105 6.29 22.95 -11.58
N TYR A 106 5.36 22.20 -11.00
CA TYR A 106 5.47 20.77 -10.77
C TYR A 106 4.37 20.03 -11.53
N LYS A 107 4.73 18.93 -12.20
CA LYS A 107 3.74 18.00 -12.70
C LYS A 107 3.15 17.24 -11.51
N ILE A 108 1.83 17.10 -11.50
CA ILE A 108 1.10 16.40 -10.43
C ILE A 108 0.15 15.37 -11.03
N GLY A 109 -0.14 14.33 -10.26
CA GLY A 109 -1.05 13.24 -10.63
C GLY A 109 -2.01 12.89 -9.50
N LEU A 110 -3.24 12.52 -9.87
CA LEU A 110 -4.28 12.05 -8.96
C LEU A 110 -4.88 10.74 -9.49
N VAL A 111 -5.22 9.82 -8.60
CA VAL A 111 -5.93 8.57 -8.92
C VAL A 111 -7.27 8.49 -8.20
N SER A 112 -8.28 7.97 -8.89
CA SER A 112 -9.63 7.88 -8.34
C SER A 112 -9.91 6.54 -7.68
N ASP A 113 -10.63 6.58 -6.57
CA ASP A 113 -11.40 5.44 -6.09
C ASP A 113 -12.87 5.68 -6.47
N MET A 114 -13.46 4.78 -7.25
CA MET A 114 -14.87 4.88 -7.67
C MET A 114 -15.76 3.87 -6.94
N ASP A 115 -15.26 3.21 -5.89
CA ASP A 115 -15.94 2.16 -5.16
C ASP A 115 -16.53 1.11 -6.12
N HIS A 116 -17.79 0.74 -5.92
CA HIS A 116 -18.54 -0.17 -6.77
C HIS A 116 -18.71 0.31 -8.21
N SER A 117 -18.55 1.61 -8.48
CA SER A 117 -18.64 2.19 -9.84
C SER A 117 -17.36 1.97 -10.66
N SER A 118 -16.29 1.46 -10.05
CA SER A 118 -15.08 1.02 -10.75
C SER A 118 -15.34 -0.09 -11.76
N LYS A 119 -16.39 -0.90 -11.59
CA LYS A 119 -16.71 -2.00 -12.51
C LYS A 119 -17.15 -1.48 -13.88
N SER A 120 -16.38 -1.80 -14.92
CA SER A 120 -16.65 -1.40 -16.30
C SER A 120 -18.00 -1.92 -16.79
N LYS A 121 -18.78 -1.03 -17.40
CA LYS A 121 -20.03 -1.36 -18.11
C LYS A 121 -19.78 -1.81 -19.55
N LEU A 122 -18.59 -1.53 -20.09
CA LEU A 122 -18.24 -1.78 -21.49
C LEU A 122 -17.54 -3.12 -21.68
N GLU A 123 -16.84 -3.62 -20.66
CA GLU A 123 -15.96 -4.77 -20.78
C GLU A 123 -16.11 -5.69 -19.57
N SER A 124 -16.43 -6.97 -19.81
CA SER A 124 -16.68 -7.95 -18.75
C SER A 124 -15.45 -8.19 -17.88
N ASN A 125 -15.68 -8.39 -16.58
CA ASN A 125 -14.65 -8.63 -15.56
C ASN A 125 -13.52 -7.60 -15.62
N THR A 126 -13.87 -6.33 -15.80
CA THR A 126 -12.91 -5.23 -15.87
C THR A 126 -13.27 -4.19 -14.83
N TRP A 127 -12.27 -3.70 -14.12
CA TRP A 127 -12.40 -2.57 -13.22
C TRP A 127 -11.50 -1.45 -13.71
N ILE A 128 -11.93 -0.22 -13.45
CA ILE A 128 -11.29 0.99 -13.96
C ILE A 128 -11.09 2.02 -12.85
N SER A 129 -10.05 2.82 -13.01
CA SER A 129 -9.78 4.04 -12.24
C SER A 129 -9.36 5.15 -13.22
N TYR A 130 -9.53 6.41 -12.84
CA TYR A 130 -9.07 7.55 -13.60
C TYR A 130 -7.78 8.11 -13.04
N TYR A 131 -6.81 8.33 -13.92
CA TYR A 131 -5.57 9.00 -13.64
C TYR A 131 -5.62 10.42 -14.23
N LEU A 132 -5.82 11.41 -13.37
CA LEU A 132 -5.90 12.82 -13.73
C LEU A 132 -4.55 13.49 -13.50
N GLN A 133 -4.07 14.25 -14.48
CA GLN A 133 -2.82 14.97 -14.38
C GLN A 133 -3.06 16.48 -14.34
N GLY A 134 -2.10 17.21 -13.81
CA GLY A 134 -2.17 18.67 -13.72
C GLY A 134 -0.80 19.30 -13.53
N THR A 135 -0.81 20.59 -13.20
CA THR A 135 0.34 21.39 -12.83
C THR A 135 0.05 22.13 -11.55
N LEU A 136 0.96 22.01 -10.58
CA LEU A 136 0.98 22.86 -9.39
C LEU A 136 2.03 23.96 -9.55
N VAL A 137 1.68 25.19 -9.22
CA VAL A 137 2.55 26.36 -9.29
C VAL A 137 2.76 26.91 -7.89
N TRP A 138 4.00 26.85 -7.41
CA TRP A 138 4.43 27.42 -6.13
C TRP A 138 5.17 28.74 -6.36
N ASN A 139 4.80 29.78 -5.60
CA ASN A 139 5.58 31.01 -5.53
C ASN A 139 6.16 31.19 -4.11
N PRO A 140 7.47 30.96 -3.90
CA PRO A 140 8.10 31.09 -2.58
C PRO A 140 8.12 32.51 -2.04
N ASN A 141 8.10 33.54 -2.90
CA ASN A 141 8.22 34.94 -2.48
C ASN A 141 6.92 35.45 -1.86
N VAL A 142 5.77 35.19 -2.50
CA VAL A 142 4.45 35.60 -2.00
C VAL A 142 3.72 34.51 -1.23
N LYS A 143 4.30 33.30 -1.14
CA LYS A 143 3.73 32.12 -0.47
C LYS A 143 2.35 31.72 -0.98
N THR A 144 2.18 31.64 -2.29
CA THR A 144 0.91 31.26 -2.93
C THR A 144 1.04 29.94 -3.69
N VAL A 145 0.00 29.11 -3.62
CA VAL A 145 -0.12 27.87 -4.39
C VAL A 145 -1.28 28.00 -5.38
N ASN A 146 -1.05 27.69 -6.65
CA ASN A 146 -2.10 27.56 -7.68
C ASN A 146 -2.05 26.17 -8.30
N VAL A 147 -3.20 25.65 -8.73
CA VAL A 147 -3.30 24.30 -9.30
C VAL A 147 -4.18 24.32 -10.54
N PHE A 148 -3.73 23.63 -11.59
CA PHE A 148 -4.42 23.53 -12.87
C PHE A 148 -4.51 22.06 -13.29
N PHE A 149 -5.71 21.56 -13.58
CA PHE A 149 -5.94 20.16 -13.94
C PHE A 149 -6.39 20.01 -15.40
N ASP A 150 -5.87 18.97 -16.06
CA ASP A 150 -6.19 18.63 -17.44
C ASP A 150 -7.49 17.81 -17.51
N LYS A 151 -8.61 18.34 -17.00
CA LYS A 151 -9.87 17.59 -16.77
C LYS A 151 -10.47 16.92 -18.02
N ASN A 152 -10.18 17.44 -19.21
CA ASN A 152 -10.67 16.88 -20.48
C ASN A 152 -9.78 15.74 -21.02
N ASN A 153 -8.68 15.40 -20.33
CA ASN A 153 -7.66 14.46 -20.81
C ASN A 153 -7.16 13.55 -19.67
N TYR A 154 -8.07 13.04 -18.85
CA TYR A 154 -7.72 11.99 -17.88
C TYR A 154 -7.45 10.66 -18.61
N LYS A 155 -6.54 9.86 -18.06
CA LYS A 155 -6.25 8.51 -18.54
C LYS A 155 -7.12 7.50 -17.78
N THR A 156 -7.51 6.40 -18.43
CA THR A 156 -8.30 5.33 -17.78
C THR A 156 -7.40 4.13 -17.53
N LEU A 157 -7.07 3.91 -16.25
CA LEU A 157 -6.36 2.72 -15.79
C LEU A 157 -7.34 1.55 -15.72
N LYS A 158 -6.88 0.34 -16.05
CA LYS A 158 -7.73 -0.85 -16.08
C LYS A 158 -7.05 -2.07 -15.50
N THR A 159 -7.84 -2.97 -14.94
CA THR A 159 -7.39 -4.31 -14.56
C THR A 159 -8.49 -5.36 -14.75
N LYS A 160 -8.07 -6.62 -14.84
CA LYS A 160 -8.95 -7.80 -14.77
C LYS A 160 -8.92 -8.47 -13.39
N PHE A 161 -8.01 -8.05 -12.52
CA PHE A 161 -7.91 -8.57 -11.16
C PHE A 161 -9.00 -7.98 -10.28
N SER A 162 -9.61 -8.80 -9.43
CA SER A 162 -10.60 -8.34 -8.46
C SER A 162 -10.63 -9.28 -7.26
N HIS A 163 -11.15 -8.76 -6.15
CA HIS A 163 -11.48 -9.53 -4.96
C HIS A 163 -12.96 -9.29 -4.64
N ASN A 164 -13.76 -10.36 -4.61
CA ASN A 164 -15.21 -10.27 -4.44
C ASN A 164 -15.88 -9.29 -5.43
N SER A 165 -15.46 -9.32 -6.69
CA SER A 165 -15.96 -8.45 -7.77
C SER A 165 -15.72 -6.94 -7.58
N ARG A 166 -14.74 -6.56 -6.77
CA ARG A 166 -14.25 -5.18 -6.60
C ARG A 166 -12.74 -5.11 -6.93
N GLY A 167 -12.29 -3.99 -7.49
CA GLY A 167 -10.90 -3.75 -7.87
C GLY A 167 -10.73 -2.37 -8.52
N MET A 168 -9.49 -1.92 -8.72
CA MET A 168 -9.17 -0.53 -9.14
C MET A 168 -9.78 0.56 -8.24
N GLU A 169 -9.96 0.26 -6.98
CA GLU A 169 -10.36 1.21 -5.95
C GLU A 169 -9.05 1.76 -5.36
N LEU A 170 -8.49 2.75 -6.08
CA LEU A 170 -7.12 3.20 -5.89
C LEU A 170 -7.05 4.30 -4.82
N SER A 171 -6.55 3.94 -3.63
CA SER A 171 -6.67 4.77 -2.42
C SER A 171 -5.42 5.57 -2.05
N GLU A 172 -4.34 5.52 -2.85
CA GLU A 172 -3.19 6.44 -2.71
C GLU A 172 -2.33 6.45 -3.98
N LEU A 173 -1.51 7.48 -4.15
CA LEU A 173 -0.47 7.61 -5.17
C LEU A 173 0.87 8.00 -4.53
N VAL A 174 1.94 7.26 -4.84
CA VAL A 174 3.27 7.52 -4.28
C VAL A 174 4.39 7.23 -5.26
N THR A 175 5.42 8.08 -5.29
CA THR A 175 6.67 7.78 -6.00
C THR A 175 7.62 6.97 -5.11
N PHE A 176 8.05 5.80 -5.59
CA PHE A 176 9.01 4.95 -4.90
C PHE A 176 9.95 4.25 -5.88
N ASN A 177 11.26 4.33 -5.62
CA ASN A 177 12.29 3.68 -6.43
C ASN A 177 12.17 3.99 -7.94
N GLY A 178 12.04 5.29 -8.28
CA GLY A 178 11.90 5.77 -9.66
C GLY A 178 10.58 5.40 -10.35
N LYS A 179 9.58 4.91 -9.61
CA LYS A 179 8.29 4.47 -10.16
C LYS A 179 7.12 5.15 -9.47
N LEU A 180 6.04 5.37 -10.21
CA LEU A 180 4.76 5.81 -9.66
C LEU A 180 3.94 4.59 -9.27
N LEU A 181 3.46 4.53 -8.04
CA LEU A 181 2.72 3.40 -7.50
C LEU A 181 1.35 3.81 -6.99
N SER A 182 0.37 2.93 -7.14
CA SER A 182 -0.96 3.05 -6.55
C SER A 182 -1.45 1.72 -5.98
N PHE A 183 -2.44 1.76 -5.10
CA PHE A 183 -2.82 0.63 -4.25
C PHE A 183 -4.33 0.39 -4.36
N ASP A 184 -4.71 -0.83 -4.73
CA ASP A 184 -6.12 -1.25 -4.73
C ASP A 184 -6.49 -1.78 -3.35
N ASP A 185 -7.33 -1.05 -2.63
CA ASP A 185 -7.73 -1.32 -1.24
C ASP A 185 -8.60 -2.59 -1.09
N ARG A 186 -9.03 -3.19 -2.21
CA ARG A 186 -9.86 -4.40 -2.22
C ARG A 186 -9.03 -5.65 -2.43
N THR A 187 -8.21 -5.62 -3.46
CA THR A 187 -7.35 -6.74 -3.81
C THR A 187 -6.08 -6.78 -2.98
N GLY A 188 -5.63 -5.63 -2.47
CA GLY A 188 -4.31 -5.45 -1.89
C GLY A 188 -3.19 -5.41 -2.93
N LEU A 189 -3.52 -5.31 -4.23
CA LEU A 189 -2.51 -5.20 -5.28
C LEU A 189 -1.87 -3.82 -5.27
N VAL A 190 -0.55 -3.79 -5.34
CA VAL A 190 0.24 -2.61 -5.66
C VAL A 190 0.45 -2.59 -7.17
N PHE A 191 0.04 -1.51 -7.82
CA PHE A 191 0.23 -1.29 -9.24
C PHE A 191 1.36 -0.29 -9.47
N ILE A 192 2.22 -0.58 -10.45
CA ILE A 192 3.08 0.41 -11.09
C ILE A 192 2.24 1.11 -12.16
N ILE A 193 2.18 2.44 -12.11
CA ILE A 193 1.47 3.26 -13.08
C ILE A 193 2.47 3.81 -14.09
N GLU A 194 2.31 3.42 -15.35
CA GLU A 194 3.09 3.95 -16.47
C GLU A 194 2.12 4.38 -17.56
N ASP A 195 2.11 5.68 -17.85
CA ASP A 195 1.15 6.32 -18.74
C ASP A 195 -0.32 6.03 -18.41
N ASP A 196 -1.00 5.22 -19.22
CA ASP A 196 -2.39 4.80 -19.07
C ASP A 196 -2.53 3.34 -18.59
N ASN A 197 -1.42 2.72 -18.17
CA ASN A 197 -1.37 1.34 -17.75
C ASN A 197 -1.14 1.20 -16.25
N ALA A 198 -1.75 0.16 -15.66
CA ALA A 198 -1.55 -0.26 -14.29
C ALA A 198 -1.01 -1.69 -14.30
N TYR A 199 0.27 -1.86 -13.95
CA TYR A 199 0.94 -3.16 -13.93
C TYR A 199 1.02 -3.70 -12.51
N PRO A 200 0.41 -4.87 -12.19
CA PRO A 200 0.55 -5.46 -10.87
C PRO A 200 2.02 -5.73 -10.53
N TRP A 201 2.45 -5.30 -9.35
CA TRP A 201 3.80 -5.51 -8.84
C TRP A 201 3.82 -6.44 -7.64
N LEU A 202 3.06 -6.11 -6.59
CA LEU A 202 3.02 -6.87 -5.33
C LEU A 202 1.57 -7.12 -4.90
N LEU A 203 1.39 -8.14 -4.07
CA LEU A 203 0.14 -8.40 -3.35
C LEU A 203 0.38 -8.24 -1.86
N LEU A 204 -0.38 -7.34 -1.23
CA LEU A 204 -0.40 -7.11 0.21
C LEU A 204 -1.62 -7.82 0.80
N THR A 205 -1.39 -8.75 1.72
CA THR A 205 -2.46 -9.45 2.45
C THR A 205 -2.73 -8.79 3.80
N ASP A 206 -3.98 -8.88 4.28
CA ASP A 206 -4.47 -8.15 5.45
C ASP A 206 -3.68 -8.47 6.76
N GLY A 207 -3.76 -7.57 7.75
CA GLY A 207 -3.22 -7.78 9.09
C GLY A 207 -1.71 -8.11 9.14
N ASP A 208 -1.34 -9.22 9.77
CA ASP A 208 0.05 -9.69 9.88
C ASP A 208 0.59 -10.31 8.56
N GLY A 209 -0.26 -10.45 7.55
CA GLY A 209 0.05 -11.04 6.25
C GLY A 209 -0.36 -12.51 6.10
N LYS A 210 -0.94 -13.14 7.14
CA LYS A 210 -1.38 -14.55 7.13
C LYS A 210 -2.89 -14.68 6.91
N THR A 211 -3.40 -13.98 5.90
CA THR A 211 -4.83 -14.00 5.53
C THR A 211 -4.99 -14.18 4.03
N ASN A 212 -6.19 -14.57 3.61
CA ASN A 212 -6.58 -14.66 2.20
C ASN A 212 -7.29 -13.40 1.68
N LYS A 213 -7.37 -12.34 2.48
CA LYS A 213 -7.99 -11.06 2.15
C LYS A 213 -6.91 -10.06 1.76
N GLY A 214 -7.20 -9.23 0.76
CA GLY A 214 -6.36 -8.07 0.42
C GLY A 214 -6.24 -7.10 1.59
N PHE A 215 -5.06 -6.52 1.76
CA PHE A 215 -4.84 -5.43 2.69
C PHE A 215 -5.55 -4.18 2.18
N LYS A 216 -6.42 -3.59 3.01
CA LYS A 216 -7.13 -2.35 2.69
C LYS A 216 -6.17 -1.18 2.86
N ALA A 217 -5.34 -0.92 1.84
CA ALA A 217 -4.35 0.14 1.82
C ALA A 217 -5.05 1.49 1.66
N GLU A 218 -4.72 2.44 2.53
CA GLU A 218 -5.37 3.76 2.60
C GLU A 218 -4.38 4.90 2.49
N TRP A 219 -3.10 4.65 2.78
CA TRP A 219 -2.05 5.66 2.68
C TRP A 219 -0.70 5.01 2.46
N ALA A 220 0.23 5.77 1.88
CA ALA A 220 1.58 5.31 1.62
C ALA A 220 2.61 6.45 1.65
N THR A 221 3.82 6.12 2.09
CA THR A 221 4.95 7.07 2.11
C THR A 221 6.28 6.36 2.01
N VAL A 222 7.35 7.12 1.78
CA VAL A 222 8.71 6.59 1.68
C VAL A 222 9.54 7.07 2.85
N LYS A 223 10.17 6.12 3.55
CA LYS A 223 11.09 6.38 4.67
C LYS A 223 12.34 5.55 4.52
N ASN A 224 13.49 6.23 4.45
CA ASN A 224 14.82 5.61 4.41
C ASN A 224 14.96 4.52 3.32
N GLY A 225 14.41 4.74 2.12
CA GLY A 225 14.48 3.79 1.00
C GLY A 225 13.49 2.62 1.08
N TYR A 226 12.56 2.65 2.05
CA TYR A 226 11.46 1.70 2.16
C TYR A 226 10.13 2.39 1.91
N LEU A 227 9.23 1.69 1.22
CA LEU A 227 7.84 2.08 1.08
C LEU A 227 7.07 1.58 2.30
N TYR A 228 6.31 2.47 2.94
CA TYR A 228 5.39 2.16 4.02
C TYR A 228 3.97 2.32 3.49
N VAL A 229 3.12 1.31 3.70
CA VAL A 229 1.71 1.29 3.27
C VAL A 229 0.85 0.95 4.47
N GLY A 230 0.00 1.86 4.88
CA GLY A 230 -0.91 1.64 6.01
C GLY A 230 -2.36 1.51 5.59
N SER A 231 -3.17 1.05 6.55
CA SER A 231 -4.62 0.99 6.46
C SER A 231 -5.23 2.08 7.36
N MET A 232 -6.52 1.99 7.65
CA MET A 232 -7.32 3.01 8.34
C MET A 232 -6.80 3.42 9.73
N GLY A 233 -5.93 2.63 10.36
CA GLY A 233 -5.31 2.99 11.64
C GLY A 233 -6.23 2.94 12.85
N LYS A 234 -7.39 2.29 12.73
CA LYS A 234 -8.31 2.01 13.84
C LYS A 234 -8.71 0.55 13.87
N GLU A 235 -9.39 0.17 14.95
CA GLU A 235 -10.04 -1.12 15.06
C GLU A 235 -11.03 -1.36 13.89
N TRP A 236 -11.03 -2.58 13.34
CA TRP A 236 -12.09 -3.01 12.43
C TRP A 236 -13.32 -3.33 13.27
N THR A 237 -14.45 -2.73 12.91
CA THR A 237 -15.71 -2.86 13.63
C THR A 237 -16.84 -3.30 12.71
N SER A 238 -17.96 -3.75 13.30
CA SER A 238 -19.24 -3.79 12.60
C SER A 238 -19.69 -2.36 12.21
N PRO A 239 -20.71 -2.20 11.35
CA PRO A 239 -21.29 -0.89 11.04
C PRO A 239 -21.83 -0.13 12.27
N GLN A 240 -22.09 -0.83 13.38
CA GLN A 240 -22.54 -0.25 14.66
C GLN A 240 -21.40 -0.04 15.67
N GLY A 241 -20.14 -0.24 15.25
CA GLY A 241 -18.96 0.05 16.06
C GLY A 241 -18.58 -1.05 17.06
N GLU A 242 -19.05 -2.28 16.87
CA GLU A 242 -18.61 -3.43 17.67
C GLU A 242 -17.27 -3.95 17.18
N LEU A 243 -16.30 -4.13 18.08
CA LEU A 243 -14.95 -4.59 17.74
C LEU A 243 -14.96 -5.99 17.11
N VAL A 244 -14.26 -6.14 15.99
CA VAL A 244 -14.09 -7.42 15.28
C VAL A 244 -12.62 -7.86 15.26
N ASN A 245 -11.69 -6.98 14.84
CA ASN A 245 -10.26 -7.26 14.82
C ASN A 245 -9.40 -5.98 14.76
N PHE A 246 -8.08 -6.13 14.75
CA PHE A 246 -7.09 -5.03 14.71
C PHE A 246 -6.32 -4.96 13.38
N ASN A 247 -6.77 -5.65 12.33
CA ASN A 247 -6.02 -5.74 11.07
C ASN A 247 -5.71 -4.37 10.42
N PRO A 248 -6.62 -3.38 10.42
CA PRO A 248 -6.32 -2.06 9.84
C PRO A 248 -5.27 -1.24 10.60
N MET A 249 -4.79 -1.75 11.74
CA MET A 249 -3.72 -1.13 12.53
C MET A 249 -2.33 -1.73 12.22
N TRP A 250 -2.23 -2.56 11.19
CA TRP A 250 -0.95 -3.02 10.65
C TRP A 250 -0.46 -2.11 9.53
N VAL A 251 0.86 -2.06 9.34
CA VAL A 251 1.53 -1.34 8.25
C VAL A 251 2.46 -2.28 7.51
N LYS A 252 2.50 -2.19 6.17
CA LYS A 252 3.44 -2.95 5.34
C LYS A 252 4.67 -2.10 5.05
N ARG A 253 5.84 -2.58 5.44
CA ARG A 253 7.13 -2.01 5.03
C ARG A 253 7.71 -2.84 3.90
N ILE A 254 8.02 -2.21 2.78
CA ILE A 254 8.37 -2.84 1.52
C ILE A 254 9.74 -2.34 1.08
N SER A 255 10.67 -3.26 0.80
CA SER A 255 11.99 -2.91 0.27
C SER A 255 11.92 -2.59 -1.24
N ALA A 256 12.96 -1.96 -1.78
CA ALA A 256 13.08 -1.70 -3.21
C ALA A 256 13.02 -2.98 -4.07
N ASN A 257 13.38 -4.12 -3.48
CA ASN A 257 13.32 -5.44 -4.11
C ASN A 257 11.95 -6.13 -3.96
N GLY A 258 11.00 -5.52 -3.26
CA GLY A 258 9.65 -6.04 -3.04
C GLY A 258 9.51 -6.97 -1.83
N GLU A 259 10.47 -7.00 -0.92
CA GLU A 259 10.35 -7.77 0.33
C GLU A 259 9.38 -7.06 1.27
N ILE A 260 8.39 -7.79 1.80
CA ILE A 260 7.32 -7.23 2.62
C ILE A 260 7.51 -7.66 4.08
N VAL A 261 7.46 -6.69 5.00
CA VAL A 261 7.41 -6.91 6.44
C VAL A 261 6.13 -6.26 6.98
N SER A 262 5.30 -7.03 7.68
CA SER A 262 4.13 -6.52 8.39
C SER A 262 4.55 -6.00 9.78
N LEU A 263 4.22 -4.74 10.07
CA LEU A 263 4.52 -4.05 11.33
C LEU A 263 3.23 -3.85 12.12
N ASP A 264 3.19 -4.29 13.38
CA ASP A 264 2.06 -4.00 14.29
C ASP A 264 2.18 -2.55 14.78
N TRP A 265 1.28 -1.67 14.32
CA TRP A 265 1.23 -0.24 14.66
C TRP A 265 0.09 0.08 15.62
N LYS A 266 -0.48 -0.92 16.28
CA LYS A 266 -1.64 -0.75 17.17
C LYS A 266 -1.41 0.30 18.26
N GLU A 267 -0.27 0.24 18.92
CA GLU A 267 0.04 1.21 19.97
C GLU A 267 0.41 2.58 19.38
N ASN A 268 1.06 2.63 18.21
CA ASN A 268 1.36 3.88 17.50
C ASN A 268 0.09 4.69 17.20
N TYR A 269 -0.93 4.06 16.62
CA TYR A 269 -2.20 4.71 16.34
C TYR A 269 -2.98 5.10 17.60
N LYS A 270 -2.94 4.27 18.65
CA LYS A 270 -3.54 4.63 19.94
C LYS A 270 -2.87 5.86 20.56
N SER A 271 -1.54 5.92 20.52
CA SER A 271 -0.80 7.09 21.01
C SER A 271 -1.18 8.34 20.23
N LEU A 272 -1.22 8.28 18.89
CA LEU A 272 -1.66 9.40 18.03
C LEU A 272 -3.01 9.97 18.45
N ARG A 273 -4.05 9.14 18.58
CA ARG A 273 -5.39 9.62 18.94
C ARG A 273 -5.51 10.03 20.41
N SER A 274 -4.65 9.50 21.29
CA SER A 274 -4.67 9.83 22.72
C SER A 274 -4.24 11.26 23.03
N GLU A 275 -3.46 11.90 22.16
CA GLU A 275 -3.09 13.32 22.25
C GLU A 275 -4.31 14.24 22.20
N LEU A 276 -5.37 13.79 21.55
CA LEU A 276 -6.66 14.47 21.47
C LEU A 276 -7.68 13.90 22.45
N GLN A 277 -7.24 13.10 23.43
CA GLN A 277 -8.10 12.44 24.41
C GLN A 277 -9.17 11.54 23.78
N ILE A 278 -8.86 10.94 22.64
CA ILE A 278 -9.74 10.00 21.95
C ILE A 278 -9.31 8.58 22.34
N TYR A 279 -10.23 7.86 22.96
CA TYR A 279 -10.05 6.47 23.37
C TYR A 279 -11.24 5.66 22.87
N PHE A 280 -11.00 4.38 22.56
CA PHE A 280 -12.08 3.46 22.19
C PHE A 280 -13.21 3.53 23.24
N PRO A 281 -14.49 3.71 22.85
CA PRO A 281 -15.04 3.52 21.51
C PRO A 281 -14.91 4.70 20.52
N GLY A 282 -14.40 5.85 20.96
CA GLY A 282 -13.96 6.92 20.06
C GLY A 282 -12.85 6.46 19.11
N TYR A 283 -12.72 7.12 17.97
CA TYR A 283 -11.83 6.67 16.90
C TYR A 283 -11.26 7.83 16.07
N MET A 284 -10.21 7.49 15.33
CA MET A 284 -9.58 8.33 14.33
C MET A 284 -9.27 7.46 13.12
N LEU A 285 -9.65 7.90 11.93
CA LEU A 285 -9.45 7.17 10.68
C LEU A 285 -8.40 7.90 9.84
N HIS A 286 -7.40 7.16 9.38
CA HIS A 286 -6.28 7.68 8.59
C HIS A 286 -6.34 7.17 7.15
N GLU A 287 -6.45 8.10 6.21
CA GLU A 287 -6.22 7.88 4.77
C GLU A 287 -5.02 8.68 4.26
N SER A 288 -4.26 9.29 5.17
CA SER A 288 -3.05 9.97 4.76
C SER A 288 -2.01 10.02 5.87
N GLY A 289 -0.76 9.74 5.49
CA GLY A 289 0.37 9.71 6.39
C GLY A 289 1.68 9.83 5.61
N VAL A 290 2.54 10.77 5.98
CA VAL A 290 3.80 11.05 5.28
C VAL A 290 4.96 11.14 6.28
N TRP A 291 6.09 10.53 5.92
CA TRP A 291 7.35 10.72 6.64
C TRP A 291 8.12 11.91 6.06
N SER A 292 8.52 12.85 6.92
CA SER A 292 9.47 13.90 6.55
C SER A 292 10.90 13.48 6.90
N GLY A 293 11.73 13.33 5.88
CA GLY A 293 13.16 13.11 6.04
C GLY A 293 13.90 14.32 6.63
N ILE A 294 13.33 15.52 6.51
CA ILE A 294 13.88 16.80 6.97
C ILE A 294 13.60 16.98 8.46
N HIS A 295 12.34 16.85 8.86
CA HIS A 295 11.91 17.03 10.25
C HIS A 295 12.15 15.80 11.12
N LYS A 296 12.43 14.63 10.51
CA LYS A 296 12.50 13.32 11.19
C LYS A 296 11.21 13.00 11.96
N LYS A 297 10.08 13.36 11.36
CA LYS A 297 8.75 13.20 11.93
C LYS A 297 7.81 12.51 10.95
N TRP A 298 6.85 11.77 11.49
CA TRP A 298 5.63 11.39 10.79
C TRP A 298 4.63 12.54 10.86
N PHE A 299 3.86 12.71 9.80
CA PHE A 299 2.75 13.65 9.72
C PHE A 299 1.49 12.90 9.26
N PHE A 300 0.35 13.21 9.85
CA PHE A 300 -0.94 12.62 9.50
C PHE A 300 -2.03 13.68 9.43
N LEU A 301 -2.86 13.58 8.39
CA LEU A 301 -4.11 14.31 8.28
C LEU A 301 -5.24 13.26 8.32
N PRO A 302 -5.79 12.94 9.51
CA PRO A 302 -6.89 11.99 9.60
C PRO A 302 -8.08 12.41 8.75
N ARG A 303 -8.71 11.44 8.09
CA ARG A 303 -9.97 11.65 7.36
C ARG A 303 -11.09 11.98 8.33
N ARG A 304 -11.20 11.15 9.38
CA ARG A 304 -12.29 11.19 10.37
C ARG A 304 -11.75 11.21 11.79
N MET A 305 -12.48 11.87 12.68
CA MET A 305 -12.16 11.95 14.10
C MET A 305 -13.44 12.05 14.93
N SER A 306 -13.61 11.17 15.91
CA SER A 306 -14.78 11.20 16.79
C SER A 306 -14.47 10.74 18.20
N HIS A 307 -15.06 11.41 19.20
CA HIS A 307 -15.08 10.92 20.58
C HIS A 307 -16.19 9.88 20.81
N GLU A 308 -17.13 9.76 19.87
CA GLU A 308 -18.23 8.80 19.93
C GLU A 308 -17.88 7.47 19.25
N ARG A 309 -18.68 6.44 19.54
CA ARG A 309 -18.56 5.14 18.88
C ARG A 309 -18.77 5.27 17.36
N TYR A 310 -17.94 4.55 16.59
CA TYR A 310 -18.13 4.39 15.16
C TYR A 310 -19.55 3.95 14.79
N ASN A 311 -20.12 4.64 13.81
CA ASN A 311 -21.35 4.28 13.13
C ASN A 311 -21.21 4.68 11.67
N GLU A 312 -21.47 3.76 10.75
CA GLU A 312 -21.21 3.95 9.31
C GLU A 312 -21.92 5.19 8.73
N GLU A 313 -23.16 5.46 9.12
CA GLU A 313 -23.91 6.63 8.64
C GLU A 313 -23.37 7.94 9.24
N LYS A 314 -23.11 7.95 10.55
CA LYS A 314 -22.58 9.16 11.23
C LYS A 314 -21.15 9.48 10.80
N ASP A 315 -20.36 8.49 10.40
CA ASP A 315 -18.96 8.68 10.02
C ASP A 315 -18.80 9.62 8.81
N GLU A 316 -19.80 9.66 7.92
CA GLU A 316 -19.85 10.59 6.79
C GLU A 316 -19.71 12.07 7.22
N GLU A 317 -20.09 12.40 8.46
CA GLU A 317 -20.04 13.73 9.05
C GLU A 317 -18.90 13.92 10.07
N MET A 318 -17.97 12.96 10.22
CA MET A 318 -16.87 13.03 11.20
C MET A 318 -15.57 13.61 10.64
N GLY A 319 -15.65 14.42 9.58
CA GLY A 319 -14.52 15.12 8.99
C GLY A 319 -13.81 16.03 9.99
N THR A 320 -12.50 16.21 9.81
CA THR A 320 -11.65 16.95 10.77
C THR A 320 -10.70 17.93 10.07
N ASN A 321 -10.04 18.76 10.87
CA ASN A 321 -9.11 19.78 10.43
C ASN A 321 -7.73 19.67 11.11
N VAL A 322 -7.45 18.52 11.71
CA VAL A 322 -6.24 18.32 12.51
C VAL A 322 -5.08 17.82 11.64
N LEU A 323 -3.90 18.39 11.87
CA LEU A 323 -2.60 17.85 11.51
C LEU A 323 -1.90 17.34 12.76
N LEU A 324 -1.58 16.05 12.76
CA LEU A 324 -0.75 15.42 13.77
C LEU A 324 0.66 15.28 13.25
N SER A 325 1.66 15.57 14.08
CA SER A 325 3.02 15.12 13.82
C SER A 325 3.63 14.43 15.03
N CYS A 326 4.51 13.46 14.81
CA CYS A 326 5.23 12.79 15.87
C CYS A 326 6.65 12.38 15.44
N ASP A 327 7.53 12.19 16.43
CA ASP A 327 8.84 11.60 16.18
C ASP A 327 8.75 10.14 15.67
N GLU A 328 9.90 9.63 15.22
CA GLU A 328 10.00 8.28 14.65
C GLU A 328 9.49 7.18 15.60
N GLU A 329 9.70 7.37 16.91
CA GLU A 329 9.33 6.42 17.96
C GLU A 329 7.91 6.61 18.53
N PHE A 330 7.13 7.59 18.04
CA PHE A 330 5.79 7.91 18.54
C PHE A 330 5.77 8.20 20.05
N LYS A 331 6.69 9.06 20.50
CA LYS A 331 6.84 9.50 21.89
C LYS A 331 6.59 10.99 22.08
N THR A 332 6.90 11.80 21.08
CA THR A 332 6.66 13.24 21.10
C THR A 332 5.70 13.59 19.99
N PHE A 333 4.68 14.38 20.34
CA PHE A 333 3.57 14.69 19.47
C PHE A 333 3.31 16.19 19.39
N GLU A 334 2.75 16.62 18.28
CA GLU A 334 2.29 17.98 18.04
C GLU A 334 0.95 17.92 17.30
N VAL A 335 0.03 18.76 17.73
CA VAL A 335 -1.33 18.87 17.18
C VAL A 335 -1.52 20.28 16.67
N ILE A 336 -1.84 20.42 15.39
CA ILE A 336 -2.14 21.70 14.73
C ILE A 336 -3.53 21.63 14.12
N HIS A 337 -4.30 22.71 14.21
CA HIS A 337 -5.60 22.84 13.54
C HIS A 337 -5.48 23.74 12.31
N ILE A 338 -6.08 23.33 11.21
CA ILE A 338 -5.99 23.99 9.90
C ILE A 338 -7.36 24.51 9.49
N GLY A 339 -7.56 25.82 9.52
CA GLY A 339 -8.84 26.41 9.12
C GLY A 339 -10.02 25.87 9.93
N GLU A 340 -11.20 25.80 9.31
CA GLU A 340 -12.44 25.32 9.95
C GLU A 340 -12.73 23.85 9.66
N VAL A 341 -13.51 23.21 10.53
CA VAL A 341 -14.00 21.85 10.31
C VAL A 341 -15.18 21.90 9.35
N LEU A 342 -15.07 21.15 8.25
CA LEU A 342 -16.16 20.84 7.34
C LEU A 342 -16.54 19.37 7.56
N PRO A 343 -17.67 19.08 8.24
CA PRO A 343 -17.99 17.74 8.73
C PRO A 343 -18.00 16.66 7.64
N THR A 344 -18.47 16.99 6.44
CA THR A 344 -18.57 16.02 5.33
C THR A 344 -17.28 15.84 4.54
N HIS A 345 -16.25 16.68 4.78
CA HIS A 345 -15.00 16.66 4.03
C HIS A 345 -13.87 16.04 4.87
N GLY A 346 -13.40 14.87 4.44
CA GLY A 346 -12.28 14.18 5.07
C GLY A 346 -11.01 14.25 4.23
N PHE A 347 -9.84 14.42 4.86
CA PHE A 347 -8.57 14.34 4.15
C PHE A 347 -8.34 12.93 3.58
N SER A 348 -7.95 12.86 2.31
CA SER A 348 -7.74 11.58 1.59
C SER A 348 -6.31 11.36 1.11
N SER A 349 -5.51 12.41 0.94
CA SER A 349 -4.07 12.30 0.63
C SER A 349 -3.39 13.64 0.86
N PHE A 350 -2.08 13.65 1.11
CA PHE A 350 -1.29 14.86 1.07
C PHE A 350 0.18 14.57 0.73
N LYS A 351 0.89 15.60 0.27
CA LYS A 351 2.34 15.60 0.08
C LYS A 351 2.93 16.96 0.45
N PHE A 352 4.19 16.99 0.86
CA PHE A 352 4.95 18.23 0.99
C PHE A 352 5.33 18.76 -0.40
N ILE A 353 5.27 20.08 -0.60
CA ILE A 353 5.75 20.69 -1.84
C ILE A 353 7.28 20.55 -1.91
N PRO A 354 7.86 19.90 -2.93
CA PRO A 354 9.31 19.70 -3.01
C PRO A 354 10.07 21.03 -3.03
N GLY A 355 11.15 21.13 -2.26
CA GLY A 355 11.95 22.35 -2.16
C GLY A 355 11.40 23.40 -1.17
N THR A 356 10.38 23.07 -0.38
CA THR A 356 9.87 23.92 0.72
C THR A 356 10.42 23.54 2.09
N ASN A 357 11.42 22.66 2.17
CA ASN A 357 11.91 22.06 3.41
C ASN A 357 10.80 21.37 4.23
N ASP A 358 9.83 20.75 3.55
CA ASP A 358 8.66 20.14 4.17
C ASP A 358 7.85 21.10 5.06
N GLU A 359 7.87 22.40 4.74
CA GLU A 359 7.10 23.43 5.47
C GLU A 359 5.70 23.65 4.89
N VAL A 360 5.49 23.28 3.62
CA VAL A 360 4.22 23.51 2.92
C VAL A 360 3.64 22.18 2.44
N ILE A 361 2.39 21.93 2.81
CA ILE A 361 1.60 20.76 2.46
C ILE A 361 0.56 21.14 1.40
N VAL A 362 0.36 20.24 0.45
CA VAL A 362 -0.81 20.21 -0.44
C VAL A 362 -1.60 18.95 -0.10
N ALA A 363 -2.90 19.10 0.11
CA ALA A 363 -3.77 18.02 0.56
C ALA A 363 -5.06 17.96 -0.25
N LEU A 364 -5.55 16.73 -0.41
CA LEU A 364 -6.88 16.44 -0.92
C LEU A 364 -7.85 16.22 0.24
N LYS A 365 -9.09 16.65 0.02
CA LYS A 365 -10.25 16.22 0.82
C LYS A 365 -11.29 15.62 -0.10
N THR A 366 -11.94 14.55 0.34
CA THR A 366 -13.10 13.97 -0.37
C THR A 366 -14.36 14.10 0.48
N GLU A 367 -15.47 14.29 -0.22
CA GLU A 367 -16.83 14.35 0.32
C GLU A 367 -17.59 13.12 -0.18
N GLU A 368 -18.16 12.37 0.76
CA GLU A 368 -19.10 11.29 0.51
C GLU A 368 -20.25 11.50 1.48
N PHE A 369 -21.35 12.07 0.99
CA PHE A 369 -22.49 12.41 1.85
C PHE A 369 -23.79 12.22 1.10
N HIS A 370 -24.63 11.27 1.56
CA HIS A 370 -25.91 10.94 0.92
C HIS A 370 -25.80 10.69 -0.60
N GLY A 371 -24.72 10.03 -1.03
CA GLY A 371 -24.46 9.69 -2.44
C GLY A 371 -23.89 10.84 -3.28
N ARG A 372 -23.69 12.02 -2.71
CA ARG A 372 -22.87 13.07 -3.34
C ARG A 372 -21.40 12.74 -3.13
N ILE A 373 -20.64 12.80 -4.22
CA ILE A 373 -19.20 12.56 -4.24
C ILE A 373 -18.50 13.80 -4.80
N ALA A 374 -17.46 14.28 -4.12
CA ALA A 374 -16.60 15.34 -4.65
C ALA A 374 -15.18 15.25 -4.09
N THR A 375 -14.22 15.81 -4.83
CA THR A 375 -12.86 16.03 -4.34
C THR A 375 -12.50 17.51 -4.36
N TYR A 376 -11.75 17.93 -3.36
CA TYR A 376 -11.25 19.27 -3.16
C TYR A 376 -9.74 19.25 -2.92
N ILE A 377 -9.06 20.35 -3.24
CA ILE A 377 -7.64 20.56 -2.97
C ILE A 377 -7.44 21.80 -2.09
N THR A 378 -6.48 21.75 -1.18
CA THR A 378 -6.05 22.87 -0.34
C THR A 378 -4.54 22.82 -0.14
N ALA A 379 -3.94 23.94 0.29
CA ALA A 379 -2.54 23.98 0.69
C ALA A 379 -2.36 24.86 1.92
N PHE A 380 -1.47 24.45 2.81
CA PHE A 380 -1.21 25.12 4.08
C PHE A 380 0.20 24.80 4.59
N THR A 381 0.73 25.63 5.49
CA THR A 381 2.00 25.35 6.17
C THR A 381 1.82 24.30 7.27
N ILE A 382 2.90 23.66 7.72
CA ILE A 382 2.86 22.78 8.90
C ILE A 382 2.41 23.47 10.20
N HIS A 383 2.40 24.81 10.23
CA HIS A 383 1.88 25.62 11.33
C HIS A 383 0.39 26.01 11.18
N GLY A 384 -0.33 25.44 10.20
CA GLY A 384 -1.77 25.66 10.01
C GLY A 384 -2.16 26.92 9.22
N ILE A 385 -1.18 27.67 8.68
CA ILE A 385 -1.46 28.85 7.83
C ILE A 385 -1.92 28.39 6.45
N VAL A 386 -3.16 28.69 6.08
CA VAL A 386 -3.74 28.35 4.78
C VAL A 386 -3.17 29.25 3.67
N LEU A 387 -2.65 28.62 2.61
CA LEU A 387 -2.07 29.28 1.43
C LEU A 387 -2.97 29.14 0.19
N LEU A 388 -3.81 28.10 0.16
CA LEU A 388 -4.85 27.88 -0.84
C LEU A 388 -6.09 27.38 -0.11
N ASN A 389 -7.16 28.18 -0.13
CA ASN A 389 -8.47 27.76 0.38
C ASN A 389 -8.95 26.52 -0.39
N GLU A 390 -9.73 25.69 0.30
CA GLU A 390 -10.31 24.50 -0.30
C GLU A 390 -11.05 24.85 -1.61
N THR A 391 -10.62 24.20 -2.69
CA THR A 391 -11.12 24.44 -4.05
C THR A 391 -11.56 23.12 -4.65
N LYS A 392 -12.80 23.05 -5.13
CA LYS A 392 -13.35 21.83 -5.74
C LYS A 392 -12.59 21.48 -7.03
N ILE A 393 -12.18 20.22 -7.14
CA ILE A 393 -11.55 19.64 -8.33
C ILE A 393 -12.61 19.01 -9.22
N ASP A 394 -13.37 18.05 -8.72
CA ASP A 394 -14.32 17.26 -9.53
C ASP A 394 -15.42 16.64 -8.65
N ASP A 395 -16.43 16.05 -9.28
CA ASP A 395 -17.48 15.20 -8.69
C ASP A 395 -17.08 13.71 -8.70
N ILE A 396 -15.77 13.46 -8.61
CA ILE A 396 -15.13 12.14 -8.55
C ILE A 396 -14.27 12.11 -7.27
N LYS A 397 -14.22 10.96 -6.59
CA LYS A 397 -13.40 10.74 -5.40
C LYS A 397 -11.95 10.42 -5.82
N TYR A 398 -11.03 11.34 -5.59
CA TYR A 398 -9.59 11.15 -5.76
C TYR A 398 -8.93 11.00 -4.39
N GLU A 399 -8.28 9.87 -4.20
CA GLU A 399 -7.69 9.46 -2.91
C GLU A 399 -6.18 9.33 -2.97
N GLY A 400 -5.56 9.50 -4.15
CA GLY A 400 -4.11 9.62 -4.26
C GLY A 400 -3.71 10.96 -4.88
N PHE A 401 -2.64 11.55 -4.33
CA PHE A 401 -1.99 12.75 -4.88
C PHE A 401 -0.48 12.58 -4.84
N GLU A 402 0.20 12.89 -5.94
CA GLU A 402 1.67 12.87 -5.99
C GLU A 402 2.26 13.90 -6.96
N PHE A 403 3.49 14.34 -6.65
CA PHE A 403 4.38 15.03 -7.58
C PHE A 403 5.06 14.00 -8.50
N ILE A 404 4.69 14.02 -9.78
CA ILE A 404 5.06 13.02 -10.80
C ILE A 404 6.09 13.56 -11.79
#